data_AF-A0A3S3YX10-F1
#
_entry.id   AF-A0A3S3YX10-F1
#
_cell.length_a   1.000
_cell.length_b   1.000
_cell.length_c   1.000
_cell.angle_alpha   90.00
_cell.angle_beta   90.00
_cell.angle_gamma   90.00
#
_symmetry.space_group_name_H-M   'P 1'
#
loop_
_entity.id
_entity.type
_entity.pdbx_description
1 polymer ?
#
loop_
_entity_poly.entity_id
_entity_poly.type
_entity_poly.pdbx_seq_one_letter_code
_entity_poly.pdbx_strand_id
1 'polypeptide(L)' 'MTTVIVQSDSEKKTLLLMQLAEELGLSPEAQTFHDLTVNDMMTGIGRKATDEELITYLNKRMDAPL' A
#
# COMPACT_ATOMS: atom_id res chain seq x y z
N MET A 1 10.48 15.73 -4.54
CA MET A 1 11.10 14.39 -4.44
C MET A 1 10.00 13.41 -4.81
N THR A 2 10.17 12.65 -5.89
CA THR A 2 9.12 11.75 -6.41
C THR A 2 9.59 10.32 -6.21
N THR A 3 8.90 9.59 -5.34
CA THR A 3 9.18 8.18 -5.04
C THR A 3 8.33 7.30 -5.94
N VAL A 4 8.93 6.25 -6.50
CA VAL A 4 8.23 5.26 -7.34
C VAL A 4 8.15 3.94 -6.58
N ILE A 5 6.93 3.46 -6.38
CA ILE A 5 6.70 2.16 -5.75
C ILE A 5 6.60 1.11 -6.86
N VAL A 6 7.51 0.14 -6.85
CA VAL A 6 7.54 -0.96 -7.82
C VAL A 6 6.95 -2.21 -7.18
N GLN A 7 5.86 -2.71 -7.76
CA GLN A 7 5.16 -3.91 -7.32
C GLN A 7 5.10 -4.93 -8.48
N SER A 8 5.80 -6.06 -8.33
CA SER A 8 5.74 -7.19 -9.26
C SER A 8 5.91 -8.51 -8.53
N ASP A 9 5.22 -9.53 -9.03
CA ASP A 9 5.31 -10.95 -8.65
C ASP A 9 6.62 -11.64 -9.08
N SER A 10 7.49 -10.94 -9.80
CA SER A 10 8.75 -11.47 -10.33
C SER A 10 9.92 -10.64 -9.86
N GLU A 11 10.81 -11.25 -9.07
CA GLU A 11 12.04 -10.60 -8.57
C GLU A 11 12.86 -9.96 -9.69
N LYS A 12 12.98 -10.66 -10.83
CA LYS A 12 13.69 -10.17 -12.01
C LYS A 12 13.04 -8.92 -12.60
N LYS A 13 11.71 -8.85 -12.65
CA LYS A 13 11.00 -7.67 -13.15
C LYS A 13 11.12 -6.50 -12.17
N THR A 14 10.98 -6.76 -10.87
CA THR A 14 11.15 -5.76 -9.82
C THR A 14 12.53 -5.10 -9.93
N LEU A 15 13.59 -5.90 -10.05
CA LEU A 15 14.95 -5.38 -10.17
C LEU A 15 15.15 -4.51 -11.42
N LEU A 16 14.66 -4.95 -12.58
CA LEU A 16 14.76 -4.18 -13.83
C LEU A 16 13.98 -2.86 -13.77
N LEU A 17 12.80 -2.85 -13.15
CA LEU A 17 11.97 -1.65 -13.00
C LEU A 17 12.57 -0.65 -11.99
N MET A 18 13.21 -1.14 -10.93
CA MET A 18 13.97 -0.28 -10.02
C MET A 18 15.15 0.38 -10.73
N GLN A 19 15.96 -0.39 -11.47
CA GLN A 19 17.09 0.15 -12.23
C GLN A 19 16.64 1.23 -13.23
N LEU A 20 15.54 0.99 -13.95
CA LEU A 20 14.98 1.98 -14.87
C LEU A 20 14.52 3.26 -14.14
N ALA A 21 13.92 3.13 -12.95
CA ALA A 21 13.49 4.29 -12.17
C ALA A 21 14.70 5.11 -11.66
N GLU A 22 15.80 4.46 -11.26
CA GLU A 22 17.05 5.14 -10.90
C GLU A 22 17.66 5.88 -12.09
N GLU A 23 17.69 5.27 -13.28
CA GLU A 23 18.18 5.91 -14.51
C GLU A 23 17.37 7.16 -14.87
N LEU A 24 16.09 7.20 -14.50
CA LEU A 24 15.19 8.34 -14.68
C LEU A 24 15.30 9.40 -13.56
N GLY A 25 16.19 9.21 -12.59
CA GLY A 25 16.38 10.12 -11.46
C GLY A 25 15.26 10.07 -10.43
N LEU A 26 14.48 8.98 -10.41
CA LEU A 26 13.46 8.71 -9.41
C LEU A 26 14.06 7.85 -8.30
N SER A 27 13.46 7.88 -7.12
CA SER A 27 13.84 7.02 -6.00
C SER A 27 12.89 5.82 -5.96
N PRO A 28 13.29 4.63 -6.45
CA PRO A 28 12.43 3.46 -6.40
C PRO A 28 12.49 2.75 -5.05
N GLU A 29 11.34 2.24 -4.63
CA GLU A 29 11.22 1.31 -3.52
C GLU A 29 10.49 0.05 -3.99
N ALA A 30 11.10 -1.11 -3.74
CA ALA A 30 10.41 -2.38 -3.91
C ALA A 30 9.50 -2.62 -2.72
N GLN A 31 8.21 -2.82 -2.99
CA GLN A 31 7.27 -3.25 -1.97
C GLN A 31 7.05 -4.75 -2.11
N THR A 32 7.44 -5.51 -1.10
CA THR A 32 7.14 -6.94 -1.02
C THR A 32 5.65 -7.14 -0.77
N PHE A 33 5.04 -8.09 -1.48
CA PHE A 33 3.71 -8.58 -1.14
C PHE A 33 3.76 -9.15 0.28
N HIS A 34 3.01 -8.54 1.20
CA HIS A 34 2.71 -9.16 2.48
C HIS A 34 1.38 -9.86 2.33
N ASP A 35 1.41 -11.18 2.21
CA ASP A 35 0.20 -11.98 2.26
C ASP A 35 -0.44 -11.81 3.65
N LEU A 36 -1.76 -11.62 3.67
CA LEU A 36 -2.51 -11.56 4.92
C LEU A 36 -2.36 -12.90 5.64
N THR A 37 -1.69 -12.88 6.79
CA THR A 37 -1.55 -14.06 7.62
C THR A 37 -2.82 -14.31 8.43
N VAL A 38 -2.98 -15.52 8.97
CA VAL A 38 -4.10 -15.84 9.87
C VAL A 38 -4.13 -14.90 11.09
N ASN A 39 -2.96 -14.47 11.58
CA ASN A 39 -2.86 -13.49 12.66
C ASN A 39 -3.35 -12.10 12.23
N ASP A 40 -3.04 -11.68 11.00
CA ASP A 40 -3.53 -10.42 10.45
C ASP A 40 -5.07 -10.44 10.38
N MET A 41 -5.65 -11.55 9.94
CA MET A 41 -7.09 -11.73 9.92
C MET A 41 -7.71 -11.74 11.34
N MET A 42 -7.07 -12.38 12.32
CA MET A 42 -7.55 -12.39 13.72
C MET A 42 -7.51 -11.01 14.38
N THR A 43 -6.52 -10.19 14.04
CA THR A 43 -6.45 -8.79 14.49
C THR A 43 -7.41 -7.86 13.73
N GLY A 44 -8.11 -8.40 12.72
CA GLY A 44 -9.10 -7.67 11.92
C GLY A 44 -8.54 -6.96 10.71
N ILE A 45 -7.29 -7.20 10.33
CA ILE A 45 -6.73 -6.70 9.07
C ILE A 45 -7.38 -7.48 7.92
N GLY A 46 -8.02 -6.76 7.00
CA GLY A 46 -8.75 -7.35 5.87
C GLY A 46 -10.17 -7.83 6.19
N ARG A 47 -10.68 -7.66 7.44
CA ARG A 47 -12.09 -7.92 7.74
C ARG A 47 -12.98 -6.83 7.15
N LYS A 48 -14.21 -7.19 6.79
CA LYS A 48 -15.22 -6.20 6.41
C LYS A 48 -15.44 -5.24 7.59
N ALA A 49 -15.39 -3.93 7.32
CA ALA A 49 -15.70 -2.91 8.31
C ALA A 49 -17.14 -3.12 8.83
N THR A 50 -17.35 -2.88 10.12
CA THR A 50 -18.73 -2.81 10.64
C THR A 50 -19.41 -1.53 10.18
N ASP A 51 -20.74 -1.49 10.27
CA ASP A 51 -21.51 -0.32 9.86
C ASP A 51 -21.11 0.92 10.68
N GLU A 52 -20.81 0.75 11.97
CA GLU A 52 -20.36 1.82 12.86
C GLU A 52 -18.96 2.35 12.50
N GLU A 53 -18.04 1.45 12.15
CA GLU A 53 -16.68 1.82 11.70
C GLU A 53 -16.72 2.58 10.37
N LEU A 54 -17.60 2.15 9.46
CA LEU A 54 -17.81 2.80 8.18
C LEU A 54 -18.42 4.21 8.36
N ILE A 55 -19.46 4.34 9.18
CA ILE A 55 -20.08 5.63 9.50
C ILE A 55 -19.05 6.59 10.11
N THR A 56 -18.24 6.10 11.06
CA THR A 56 -17.19 6.91 11.70
C THR A 56 -16.15 7.39 10.69
N TYR A 57 -15.72 6.53 9.76
CA TYR A 57 -14.77 6.89 8.71
C TYR A 57 -15.33 7.98 7.77
N LEU A 58 -16.59 7.82 7.35
CA LEU A 58 -17.26 8.76 6.45
C LEU A 58 -17.45 10.13 7.11
N ASN A 59 -17.82 10.15 8.39
CA ASN A 59 -17.97 11.39 9.15
C ASN A 59 -16.62 12.09 9.38
N LYS A 60 -15.53 11.35 9.57
CA LYS A 60 -14.18 11.93 9.76
C LYS A 60 -13.67 12.73 8.56
N ARG A 61 -14.17 12.44 7.34
CA ARG A 61 -13.87 13.26 6.14
C ARG A 61 -14.68 14.56 6.07
N MET A 62 -15.77 14.68 6.83
CA MET A 62 -16.55 15.92 6.91
C MET A 62 -15.91 16.95 7.86
N ASP A 63 -15.10 16.50 8.82
CA ASP A 63 -14.46 17.34 9.85
C ASP A 63 -12.99 17.71 9.56
N ALA A 64 -12.39 17.21 8.46
CA ALA A 64 -11.03 17.57 8.08
C ALA A 64 -11.05 18.85 7.21
N PRO A 65 -10.41 19.96 7.62
CA PRO A 65 -10.30 21.15 6.76
C PRO A 65 -9.39 20.82 5.58
N LEU A 66 -9.84 21.25 4.39
CA LEU A 66 -9.10 21.24 3.13
C LEU A 66 -7.70 21.86 3.25
#